data_AF-A0A920PL45-F1
#
_entry.id   AF-A0A920PL45-F1
#
_cell.length_a   1.000
_cell.length_b   1.000
_cell.length_c   1.000
_cell.angle_alpha   90.00
_cell.angle_beta   90.00
_cell.angle_gamma   90.00
#
_symmetry.space_group_name_H-M   'P 1'
#
loop_
_entity.id
_entity.type
_entity.pdbx_description
1 polymer ?
#
loop_
_entity_poly.entity_id
_entity_poly.type
_entity_poly.pdbx_seq_one_letter_code
_entity_poly.pdbx_strand_id
1 'polypeptide(L)' 'MLMAKHEFPIPVIRSTPEIPPIQPGVMAHSRPFVAKAEHQEPLGFPGELVDNWKSVAIDKMEELLGKYRALPVFLDSV' A
#
# COMPACT_ATOMS: atom_id res chain seq x y z
N MET A 1 12.69 -18.23 50.54
CA MET A 1 13.24 -17.02 49.89
C MET A 1 12.07 -16.29 49.24
N LEU A 2 11.64 -15.18 49.82
CA LEU A 2 10.43 -14.44 49.40
C LEU A 2 10.73 -13.72 48.07
N MET A 3 9.93 -13.94 47.04
CA MET A 3 10.03 -13.21 45.76
C MET A 3 9.74 -11.73 45.99
N ALA A 4 10.70 -10.86 45.70
CA ALA A 4 10.54 -9.41 45.82
C ALA A 4 9.52 -8.91 44.78
N LYS A 5 8.39 -8.40 45.27
CA LYS A 5 7.35 -7.78 44.46
C LYS A 5 7.89 -6.47 43.88
N HIS A 6 8.27 -6.46 42.61
CA HIS A 6 8.67 -5.23 41.93
C HIS A 6 7.44 -4.34 41.74
N GLU A 7 7.50 -3.13 42.28
CA GLU A 7 6.50 -2.09 42.03
C GLU A 7 6.83 -1.42 40.69
N PHE A 8 5.94 -1.58 39.71
CA PHE A 8 6.02 -0.86 38.45
C PHE A 8 5.29 0.47 38.58
N PRO A 9 5.82 1.58 38.05
CA PRO A 9 5.06 2.82 37.96
C PRO A 9 3.88 2.60 37.01
N ILE A 10 2.67 2.48 37.58
CA ILE A 10 1.44 2.35 36.80
C ILE A 10 1.00 3.76 36.40
N PRO A 11 0.95 4.09 35.11
CA PRO A 11 0.49 5.40 34.66
C PRO A 11 -1.01 5.57 34.98
N VAL A 12 -1.36 6.72 35.58
CA VAL A 12 -2.75 7.08 35.88
C VAL A 12 -3.47 7.41 34.57
N ILE A 13 -4.51 6.64 34.25
CA ILE A 13 -5.34 6.87 33.07
C ILE A 13 -6.20 8.12 33.32
N ARG A 14 -6.04 9.14 32.46
CA ARG A 14 -6.84 10.37 32.52
C ARG A 14 -8.24 10.11 31.94
N SER A 15 -9.26 10.75 32.51
CA SER A 15 -10.65 10.68 32.01
C SER A 15 -10.81 11.29 30.62
N THR A 16 -9.96 12.25 30.27
CA THR A 16 -9.87 12.82 28.92
C THR A 16 -8.44 12.65 28.41
N PRO A 17 -8.24 11.93 27.29
CA PRO A 17 -6.91 11.79 26.69
C PRO A 17 -6.48 13.10 26.04
N GLU A 18 -5.21 13.48 26.21
CA GLU A 18 -4.59 14.53 25.41
C GLU A 18 -4.35 13.98 24.00
N ILE A 19 -4.90 14.66 22.98
CA ILE A 19 -4.69 14.28 21.59
C ILE A 19 -3.41 14.96 21.10
N PRO A 20 -2.38 14.22 20.69
CA PRO A 20 -1.15 14.81 20.16
C PRO A 20 -1.43 15.54 18.83
N PRO A 21 -0.75 16.66 18.56
CA PRO A 21 -0.87 17.34 17.28
C PRO A 21 -0.36 16.45 16.14
N ILE A 22 -1.07 16.47 15.01
CA ILE A 22 -0.63 15.78 13.79
C ILE A 22 0.64 16.48 13.28
N GLN A 23 1.67 15.69 12.99
CA GLN A 23 2.87 16.18 12.32
C GLN A 23 2.79 15.81 10.82
N PRO A 24 2.58 16.80 9.93
CA PRO A 24 2.55 16.55 8.50
C PRO A 24 3.86 15.91 8.01
N GLY A 25 3.77 14.95 7.10
CA GLY A 25 4.94 14.31 6.49
C GLY A 25 5.57 13.17 7.29
N VAL A 26 5.15 12.89 8.53
CA VAL A 26 5.67 11.73 9.30
C VAL A 26 5.43 10.42 8.57
N MET A 27 4.32 10.28 7.84
CA MET A 27 4.01 9.08 7.06
C MET A 27 4.55 9.13 5.61
N ALA A 28 5.32 10.15 5.22
CA ALA A 28 5.79 10.28 3.82
C ALA A 28 6.71 9.13 3.37
N HIS A 29 7.40 8.50 4.32
CA HIS A 29 8.24 7.32 4.06
C HIS A 29 7.47 5.99 4.19
N SER A 30 6.24 6.02 4.67
CA SER A 30 5.40 4.84 4.85
C SER A 30 4.90 4.35 3.50
N ARG A 31 5.61 3.38 2.94
CA ARG A 31 5.21 2.70 1.70
C ARG A 31 5.39 1.19 1.85
N PRO A 32 4.52 0.37 1.23
CA PRO A 32 4.75 -1.06 1.10
C PRO A 32 6.10 -1.36 0.43
N PHE A 33 6.65 -2.54 0.71
CA PHE A 33 7.82 -3.04 -0.02
C PHE A 33 7.42 -3.36 -1.46
N VAL A 34 8.24 -2.92 -2.41
CA VAL A 34 8.04 -3.22 -3.83
C VAL A 34 8.25 -4.72 -4.05
N ALA A 35 7.34 -5.35 -4.80
CA ALA A 35 7.46 -6.77 -5.13
C ALA A 35 8.72 -7.02 -5.96
N LYS A 36 9.44 -8.12 -5.66
CA LYS A 36 10.61 -8.53 -6.45
C LYS A 36 10.24 -8.77 -7.91
N ALA A 37 11.17 -8.50 -8.83
CA ALA A 37 10.99 -8.72 -10.26
C ALA A 37 10.55 -10.16 -10.59
N GLU A 38 11.08 -11.16 -9.87
CA GLU A 38 10.73 -12.59 -9.99
C GLU A 38 9.22 -12.88 -9.84
N HIS A 39 8.47 -12.02 -9.14
CA HIS A 39 7.02 -12.17 -8.99
C HIS A 39 6.24 -11.47 -10.11
N GLN A 40 6.86 -10.51 -10.79
CA GLN A 40 6.23 -9.68 -11.82
C GLN A 40 6.38 -10.29 -13.22
N GLU A 41 7.53 -10.92 -13.51
CA GLU A 41 7.83 -11.55 -14.79
C GLU A 41 6.78 -12.60 -15.23
N PRO A 42 6.28 -13.52 -14.36
CA PRO A 42 5.28 -14.51 -14.76
C PRO A 42 3.92 -13.89 -15.13
N LEU A 43 3.64 -12.69 -14.62
CA LEU A 43 2.41 -11.94 -14.92
C LEU A 43 2.56 -11.07 -16.17
N GLY A 44 3.77 -11.02 -16.76
CA GLY A 44 4.10 -10.14 -17.89
C GLY A 44 4.30 -8.68 -17.48
N PHE A 45 4.53 -8.40 -16.20
CA PHE A 45 4.84 -7.05 -15.73
C PHE A 45 6.36 -6.83 -15.65
N PRO A 46 6.86 -5.67 -16.08
CA PRO A 46 8.28 -5.35 -15.98
C PRO A 46 8.68 -5.21 -14.51
N GLY A 47 9.84 -5.74 -14.12
CA GLY A 47 10.34 -5.70 -12.74
C GLY A 47 10.63 -4.28 -12.21
N GLU A 48 10.79 -3.31 -13.10
CA GLU A 48 10.97 -1.89 -12.81
C GLU A 48 10.08 -1.02 -13.70
N LEU A 49 9.87 0.23 -13.28
CA LEU A 49 9.11 1.20 -14.05
C LEU A 49 9.91 1.63 -15.28
N VAL A 50 9.40 1.31 -16.47
CA VAL A 50 9.99 1.73 -17.75
C VAL A 50 9.68 3.20 -18.07
N ASP A 51 10.57 3.91 -18.75
CA ASP A 51 10.42 5.34 -19.05
C ASP A 51 9.14 5.66 -19.83
N ASN A 52 8.76 4.75 -20.74
CA ASN A 52 7.55 4.85 -21.56
C ASN A 52 6.35 4.09 -20.97
N TRP A 53 6.31 3.87 -19.65
CA TRP A 53 5.28 3.06 -18.98
C TRP A 53 3.85 3.46 -19.36
N LYS A 54 3.62 4.77 -19.56
CA LYS A 54 2.30 5.29 -19.92
C LYS A 54 1.87 4.78 -21.28
N SER A 55 2.76 4.80 -22.28
CA SER A 55 2.46 4.29 -23.62
C SER A 55 2.22 2.78 -23.57
N VAL A 56 3.09 2.03 -22.89
CA VAL A 56 2.93 0.57 -22.73
C VAL A 56 1.59 0.20 -22.09
N ALA A 57 1.16 0.95 -21.06
CA ALA A 57 -0.12 0.74 -20.40
C ALA A 57 -1.32 1.05 -21.33
N ILE A 58 -1.23 2.11 -22.13
CA ILE A 58 -2.27 2.49 -23.10
C ILE A 58 -2.38 1.41 -24.19
N ASP A 59 -1.26 0.98 -24.76
CA ASP A 59 -1.23 -0.04 -25.81
C ASP A 59 -1.83 -1.37 -25.29
N LYS A 60 -1.48 -1.75 -24.05
CA LYS A 60 -2.07 -2.94 -23.43
C LYS A 60 -3.56 -2.78 -23.18
N MET A 61 -4.03 -1.58 -22.86
CA MET A 61 -5.46 -1.34 -22.70
C MET A 61 -6.22 -1.39 -24.03
N GLU A 62 -5.65 -0.88 -25.11
CA GLU A 62 -6.22 -1.01 -26.45
C GLU A 62 -6.40 -2.49 -26.82
N GLU A 63 -5.38 -3.32 -26.59
CA GLU A 63 -5.45 -4.77 -26.80
C GLU A 63 -6.58 -5.41 -25.98
N LEU A 64 -6.67 -5.09 -24.68
CA LEU A 64 -7.64 -5.70 -23.78
C LEU A 64 -9.08 -5.28 -24.11
N LEU A 65 -9.31 -4.01 -24.45
CA LEU A 65 -10.63 -3.51 -24.85
C LEU A 65 -11.08 -4.11 -26.19
N GLY A 66 -10.15 -4.33 -27.12
CA GLY A 66 -10.43 -5.02 -28.38
C GLY A 66 -10.69 -6.53 -28.21
N LYS A 67 -9.98 -7.17 -27.28
CA LYS A 67 -10.09 -8.62 -27.02
C LYS A 67 -11.31 -8.98 -26.17
N TYR A 68 -11.64 -8.17 -25.17
CA TYR A 68 -12.66 -8.46 -24.18
C TYR A 68 -13.84 -7.49 -24.28
N ARG A 69 -14.90 -7.93 -24.97
CA ARG A 69 -16.13 -7.14 -25.12
C ARG A 69 -16.79 -6.73 -23.80
N ALA A 70 -16.59 -7.53 -22.73
CA ALA A 70 -17.15 -7.25 -21.41
C ALA A 70 -16.35 -6.19 -20.63
N LEU A 71 -15.10 -5.92 -21.00
CA LEU A 71 -14.22 -5.04 -20.25
C LEU A 71 -14.67 -3.57 -20.25
N PRO A 72 -15.09 -2.96 -21.38
CA PRO A 72 -15.64 -1.61 -21.36
C PRO A 72 -16.85 -1.49 -20.43
N VAL A 73 -17.75 -2.48 -20.47
CA VAL A 73 -18.94 -2.51 -19.60
C VAL A 73 -18.52 -2.60 -18.14
N PHE A 74 -17.59 -3.50 -17.79
CA PHE A 74 -17.08 -3.63 -16.42
C PHE A 74 -16.45 -2.33 -15.90
N LEU A 75 -15.71 -1.60 -16.74
CA LEU A 75 -15.09 -0.32 -16.36
C LEU A 75 -16.10 0.83 -16.25
N ASP A 76 -17.20 0.77 -17.00
CA ASP A 76 -18.30 1.76 -16.99
C ASP A 76 -19.36 1.41 -15.94
N SER A 77 -19.29 0.21 -15.35
CA SER A 77 -20.23 -0.23 -14.32
C SER A 77 -19.89 0.45 -13.00
N VAL A 78 -20.80 1.32 -12.54
CA VAL A 78 -20.85 1.90 -11.19
C VAL A 78 -21.86 1.14 -10.34
#